data_AF-A0A836BIN9-F1
#
_entry.id   AF-A0A836BIN9-F1
#
_cell.length_a   1.000
_cell.length_b   1.000
_cell.length_c   1.000
_cell.angle_alpha   90.00
_cell.angle_beta   90.00
_cell.angle_gamma   90.00
#
_symmetry.space_group_name_H-M   'P 1'
#
loop_
_entity.id
_entity.type
_entity.pdbx_description
1 polymer ?
#
loop_
_entity_poly.entity_id
_entity_poly.type
_entity_poly.pdbx_seq_one_letter_code
_entity_poly.pdbx_strand_id
1 'polypeptide(L)'
;MYYQILQKYESYESSFKDTIKCTRLYEDRVYLTPVIQPLSVNAKVIVITLFLIMIGTFTSPAFAQQFKEPDYEIHGAEVLGFGLDPETATLTILIDPRGKGELTITLPRNLIDAKDRFEDADFIILIDGLEYHFFDETTTSSDRTVTIPFGRFNSEITIMGTQVFSQVTTAPTVQPQKLIENKITSELRSEIPDGKAKLLIFSDTNWSGALQASGFDYTEVTGQRDKTVIFGCETSFIREGVFGARFQKMTDAGYLRIVAIQNQKIIDQGSTEARMGEIIINGNCVSSFGSGSGGGGCLIATATFGSELAPQVQQLRELRDNKLLQTSSGLTFMSGFNQFYYLFSPTIADWERQSPIFKEAVKLTITPLLSSLSILNYVDMDSESEVLGYGISLILLNVGMYFVLPAIVIHRIKKLV
;
A
#
# COMPACT_ATOMS: atom_id res chain seq x y z
N MET A 1 28.57 32.89 -23.17
CA MET A 1 29.01 31.48 -23.19
C MET A 1 27.89 30.49 -22.81
N TYR A 2 26.62 30.83 -23.09
CA TYR A 2 25.47 29.90 -23.04
C TYR A 2 24.77 29.81 -24.41
N TYR A 3 25.16 30.65 -25.37
CA TYR A 3 24.60 30.71 -26.74
C TYR A 3 25.39 29.90 -27.79
N GLN A 4 26.57 29.37 -27.45
CA GLN A 4 27.42 28.59 -28.38
C GLN A 4 27.28 27.07 -28.25
N ILE A 5 26.53 26.58 -27.26
CA ILE A 5 26.29 25.13 -27.11
C ILE A 5 24.98 24.72 -27.82
N LEU A 6 23.99 25.61 -27.93
CA LEU A 6 22.72 25.33 -28.62
C LEU A 6 22.83 25.32 -30.17
N GLN A 7 23.76 26.05 -30.78
CA GLN A 7 23.95 26.01 -32.24
C GLN A 7 24.64 24.73 -32.75
N LYS A 8 25.24 23.91 -31.89
CA LYS A 8 25.93 22.68 -32.31
C LYS A 8 24.99 21.46 -32.38
N TYR A 9 23.76 21.58 -31.86
CA TYR A 9 22.76 20.50 -31.86
C TYR A 9 21.84 20.56 -33.10
N GLU A 10 21.57 21.74 -33.68
CA GLU A 10 20.71 21.89 -34.89
C GLU A 10 21.43 21.60 -36.23
N SER A 11 22.76 21.46 -36.25
CA SER A 11 23.52 21.24 -37.49
C SER A 11 23.61 19.77 -37.93
N TYR A 12 23.18 18.79 -37.11
CA TYR A 12 23.27 17.37 -37.46
C TYR A 12 21.97 16.79 -38.05
N GLU A 13 20.84 17.49 -37.90
CA GLU A 13 19.52 17.00 -38.38
C GLU A 13 19.22 17.39 -39.84
N SER A 14 20.01 18.31 -40.42
CA SER A 14 19.86 18.81 -41.80
C SER A 14 20.61 17.97 -42.85
N SER A 15 21.60 17.15 -42.45
CA SER A 15 22.46 16.42 -43.39
C SER A 15 21.93 15.05 -43.86
N PHE A 16 20.74 14.61 -43.42
CA PHE A 16 20.20 13.30 -43.79
C PHE A 16 18.93 13.34 -44.67
N LYS A 17 18.41 14.54 -44.99
CA LYS A 17 17.14 14.68 -45.73
C LYS A 17 17.24 14.94 -47.23
N ASP A 18 18.40 15.29 -47.80
CA ASP A 18 18.45 15.79 -49.19
C ASP A 18 19.47 15.10 -50.11
N THR A 19 19.69 13.79 -49.97
CA THR A 19 20.43 13.04 -51.00
C THR A 19 19.78 11.70 -51.27
N ILE A 20 18.87 11.73 -52.27
CA ILE A 20 18.57 10.70 -53.29
C ILE A 20 17.04 10.54 -53.53
N LYS A 21 16.51 11.42 -54.37
CA LYS A 21 15.44 11.19 -55.38
C LYS A 21 16.13 11.44 -56.73
N CYS A 22 16.00 10.74 -57.85
CA CYS A 22 15.21 9.63 -58.41
C CYS A 22 16.11 9.03 -59.54
N THR A 23 16.00 7.77 -59.99
CA THR A 23 15.23 7.38 -61.20
C THR A 23 15.33 5.86 -61.48
N ARG A 24 14.16 5.19 -61.46
CA ARG A 24 13.58 4.09 -62.31
C ARG A 24 14.33 2.83 -62.82
N LEU A 25 13.63 1.70 -62.59
CA LEU A 25 13.29 0.52 -63.43
C LEU A 25 14.31 -0.63 -63.60
N TYR A 26 14.04 -1.80 -62.98
CA TYR A 26 13.38 -2.98 -63.60
C TYR A 26 13.23 -4.11 -62.55
N GLU A 27 12.06 -4.76 -62.50
CA GLU A 27 11.74 -5.90 -61.62
C GLU A 27 12.36 -7.22 -62.12
N ASP A 28 12.90 -8.04 -61.21
CA ASP A 28 12.53 -9.46 -61.11
C ASP A 28 12.97 -10.11 -59.79
N ARG A 29 12.20 -11.12 -59.37
CA ARG A 29 11.98 -11.60 -58.00
C ARG A 29 13.07 -12.51 -57.39
N VAL A 30 12.88 -12.70 -56.07
CA VAL A 30 13.27 -13.83 -55.19
C VAL A 30 14.56 -13.62 -54.39
N TYR A 31 14.41 -13.28 -53.10
CA TYR A 31 15.40 -13.64 -52.08
C TYR A 31 14.75 -14.06 -50.76
N LEU A 32 15.25 -15.19 -50.27
CA LEU A 32 14.90 -15.94 -49.08
C LEU A 32 15.05 -15.11 -47.80
N THR A 33 14.08 -15.26 -46.90
CA THR A 33 14.11 -14.77 -45.53
C THR A 33 15.09 -15.58 -44.66
N PRO A 34 15.94 -14.95 -43.84
CA PRO A 34 16.48 -15.61 -42.65
C PRO A 34 15.44 -15.54 -41.52
N VAL A 35 15.02 -16.73 -41.09
CA VAL A 35 14.12 -16.98 -39.96
C VAL A 35 14.80 -16.51 -38.67
N ILE A 36 14.38 -15.36 -38.14
CA ILE A 36 14.61 -15.01 -36.74
C ILE A 36 13.61 -15.83 -35.93
N GLN A 37 14.08 -16.87 -35.23
CA GLN A 37 13.24 -17.63 -34.31
C GLN A 37 12.63 -16.66 -33.27
N PRO A 38 11.30 -16.62 -33.11
CA PRO A 38 10.68 -15.79 -32.09
C PRO A 38 11.07 -16.32 -30.70
N LEU A 39 11.53 -15.42 -29.82
CA LEU A 39 11.55 -15.70 -28.39
C LEU A 39 10.16 -16.23 -27.99
N SER A 40 10.13 -17.33 -27.24
CA SER A 40 8.88 -17.94 -26.77
C SER A 40 7.99 -16.92 -26.06
N VAL A 41 6.67 -17.06 -26.24
CA VAL A 41 5.65 -16.12 -25.75
C VAL A 41 5.84 -15.77 -24.27
N ASN A 42 6.34 -16.70 -23.47
CA ASN A 42 6.62 -16.51 -22.05
C ASN A 42 7.73 -15.49 -21.77
N ALA A 43 8.77 -15.41 -22.60
CA ALA A 43 9.89 -14.49 -22.39
C ALA A 43 9.58 -13.05 -22.83
N LYS A 44 8.72 -12.86 -23.84
CA LYS A 44 8.23 -11.53 -24.24
C LYS A 44 7.28 -10.94 -23.20
N VAL A 45 6.42 -11.78 -22.61
CA VAL A 45 5.51 -11.37 -21.52
C VAL A 45 6.32 -10.99 -20.28
N ILE A 46 7.31 -11.77 -19.87
CA ILE A 46 8.14 -11.46 -18.67
C ILE A 46 8.89 -10.13 -18.81
N VAL A 47 9.46 -9.82 -19.98
CA VAL A 47 10.21 -8.57 -20.19
C VAL A 47 9.29 -7.35 -20.25
N ILE A 48 8.10 -7.46 -20.85
CA ILE A 48 7.13 -6.36 -20.90
C ILE A 48 6.47 -6.15 -19.53
N THR A 49 6.23 -7.22 -18.77
CA THR A 49 5.68 -7.12 -17.40
C THR A 49 6.70 -6.48 -16.46
N LEU A 50 7.98 -6.85 -16.54
CA LEU A 50 9.07 -6.21 -15.77
C LEU A 50 9.30 -4.74 -16.18
N PHE A 51 9.05 -4.38 -17.44
CA PHE A 51 9.19 -3.01 -17.94
C PHE A 51 7.98 -2.12 -17.55
N LEU A 52 6.76 -2.68 -17.51
CA LEU A 52 5.57 -1.98 -17.01
C LEU A 52 5.60 -1.80 -15.49
N ILE A 53 6.12 -2.78 -14.75
CA ILE A 53 6.37 -2.65 -13.30
C ILE A 53 7.40 -1.55 -13.00
N MET A 54 8.35 -1.27 -13.91
CA MET A 54 9.40 -0.26 -13.71
C MET A 54 9.02 1.17 -14.17
N ILE A 55 8.04 1.33 -15.08
CA ILE A 55 7.54 2.66 -15.48
C ILE A 55 6.43 3.15 -14.52
N GLY A 56 5.69 2.23 -13.89
CA GLY A 56 4.69 2.58 -12.87
C GLY A 56 5.26 3.08 -11.53
N THR A 57 6.58 3.08 -11.32
CA THR A 57 7.20 3.30 -9.99
C THR A 57 7.98 4.62 -9.85
N PHE A 58 7.76 5.62 -10.71
CA PHE A 58 8.38 6.95 -10.58
C PHE A 58 7.38 8.10 -10.33
N THR A 59 6.21 7.80 -9.77
CA THR A 59 5.42 8.79 -9.03
C THR A 59 5.68 8.59 -7.54
N SER A 60 6.08 9.65 -6.84
CA SER A 60 6.29 9.67 -5.39
C SER A 60 5.18 8.92 -4.63
N PRO A 61 5.50 7.99 -3.70
CA PRO A 61 4.49 7.16 -3.03
C PRO A 61 3.81 7.87 -1.85
N ALA A 62 3.79 9.20 -1.81
CA ALA A 62 3.13 9.94 -0.73
C ALA A 62 1.59 9.89 -0.80
N PHE A 63 1.01 9.29 -1.86
CA PHE A 63 -0.45 9.28 -2.06
C PHE A 63 -1.04 7.95 -2.53
N ALA A 64 -0.22 6.91 -2.76
CA ALA A 64 -0.70 5.65 -3.36
C ALA A 64 -1.13 4.59 -2.33
N GLN A 65 -1.21 4.93 -1.04
CA GLN A 65 -1.74 4.02 -0.04
C GLN A 65 -3.09 4.52 0.45
N GLN A 66 -4.13 3.75 0.09
CA GLN A 66 -5.48 3.74 0.64
C GLN A 66 -6.63 4.35 -0.20
N PHE A 67 -6.53 4.32 -1.54
CA PHE A 67 -7.73 4.29 -2.38
C PHE A 67 -7.98 2.84 -2.84
N LYS A 68 -8.98 2.19 -2.26
CA LYS A 68 -9.50 0.93 -2.82
C LYS A 68 -10.43 1.33 -3.95
N GLU A 69 -10.18 0.82 -5.15
CA GLU A 69 -11.03 1.07 -6.32
C GLU A 69 -12.49 0.68 -6.00
N PRO A 70 -13.48 1.55 -6.31
CA PRO A 70 -14.89 1.25 -6.09
C PRO A 70 -15.36 0.11 -6.99
N ASP A 71 -16.42 -0.59 -6.59
CA ASP A 71 -17.06 -1.57 -7.47
C ASP A 71 -17.82 -0.81 -8.58
N TYR A 72 -17.60 -1.17 -9.85
CA TYR A 72 -18.24 -0.52 -10.99
C TYR A 72 -18.54 -1.48 -12.14
N GLU A 73 -19.51 -1.11 -12.97
CA GLU A 73 -19.84 -1.72 -14.25
C GLU A 73 -19.89 -0.62 -15.32
N ILE A 74 -19.24 -0.85 -16.46
CA ILE A 74 -19.20 0.14 -17.55
C ILE A 74 -19.51 -0.52 -18.90
N HIS A 75 -20.38 0.12 -19.68
CA HIS A 75 -20.71 -0.27 -21.04
C HIS A 75 -20.29 0.84 -22.00
N GLY A 76 -19.65 0.50 -23.13
CA GLY A 76 -19.29 1.48 -24.16
C GLY A 76 -17.97 2.24 -23.98
N ALA A 77 -17.20 1.95 -22.92
CA ALA A 77 -15.85 2.47 -22.67
C ALA A 77 -15.00 1.48 -21.84
N GLU A 78 -13.72 1.79 -21.66
CA GLU A 78 -12.82 1.13 -20.71
C GLU A 78 -12.35 2.14 -19.66
N VAL A 79 -12.33 1.77 -18.38
CA VAL A 79 -11.81 2.65 -17.32
C VAL A 79 -10.29 2.57 -17.30
N LEU A 80 -9.64 3.74 -17.39
CA LEU A 80 -8.18 3.87 -17.37
C LEU A 80 -7.64 4.07 -15.95
N GLY A 81 -8.45 4.62 -15.04
CA GLY A 81 -8.07 4.80 -13.64
C GLY A 81 -8.99 5.74 -12.86
N PHE A 82 -8.72 5.83 -11.57
CA PHE A 82 -9.43 6.67 -10.61
C PHE A 82 -8.46 7.64 -9.93
N GLY A 83 -8.89 8.87 -9.72
CA GLY A 83 -8.19 9.89 -8.94
C GLY A 83 -9.12 10.43 -7.87
N LEU A 84 -8.68 10.42 -6.61
CA LEU A 84 -9.44 10.98 -5.50
C LEU A 84 -8.72 12.22 -4.96
N ASP A 85 -9.41 13.35 -4.94
CA ASP A 85 -8.96 14.60 -4.33
C ASP A 85 -9.75 14.88 -3.05
N PRO A 86 -9.15 14.68 -1.86
CA PRO A 86 -9.82 14.93 -0.59
C PRO A 86 -10.00 16.41 -0.27
N GLU A 87 -9.21 17.32 -0.85
CA GLU A 87 -9.32 18.76 -0.58
C GLU A 87 -10.58 19.35 -1.20
N THR A 88 -10.95 18.84 -2.38
CA THR A 88 -12.12 19.29 -3.14
C THR A 88 -13.32 18.34 -3.05
N ALA A 89 -13.17 17.25 -2.30
CA ALA A 89 -14.16 16.18 -2.20
C ALA A 89 -14.57 15.60 -3.58
N THR A 90 -13.57 15.36 -4.43
CA THR A 90 -13.78 15.01 -5.84
C THR A 90 -13.21 13.64 -6.20
N LEU A 91 -14.00 12.82 -6.88
CA LEU A 91 -13.57 11.57 -7.51
C LEU A 91 -13.57 11.73 -9.03
N THR A 92 -12.40 11.67 -9.66
CA THR A 92 -12.21 11.72 -11.10
C THR A 92 -12.01 10.32 -11.66
N ILE A 93 -12.72 10.00 -12.74
CA ILE A 93 -12.73 8.70 -13.40
C ILE A 93 -12.31 8.95 -14.85
N LEU A 94 -11.16 8.38 -15.23
CA LEU A 94 -10.64 8.48 -16.59
C LEU A 94 -11.15 7.29 -17.42
N ILE A 95 -11.75 7.57 -18.58
CA ILE A 95 -12.32 6.55 -19.46
C ILE A 95 -11.80 6.68 -20.90
N ASP A 96 -11.66 5.55 -21.59
CA ASP A 96 -11.43 5.48 -23.04
C ASP A 96 -12.73 5.09 -23.76
N PRO A 97 -13.50 6.06 -24.29
CA PRO A 97 -14.81 5.82 -24.87
C PRO A 97 -14.72 5.11 -26.22
N ARG A 98 -15.39 3.97 -26.34
CA ARG A 98 -15.53 3.21 -27.60
C ARG A 98 -16.86 3.51 -28.32
N GLY A 99 -17.77 4.21 -27.65
CA GLY A 99 -19.09 4.59 -28.14
C GLY A 99 -19.86 5.42 -27.12
N LYS A 100 -21.18 5.55 -27.31
CA LYS A 100 -22.07 5.99 -26.23
C LYS A 100 -22.21 4.86 -25.23
N GLY A 101 -22.31 5.20 -23.96
CA GLY A 101 -22.24 4.22 -22.88
C GLY A 101 -22.78 4.74 -21.56
N GLU A 102 -22.73 3.88 -20.55
CA GLU A 102 -23.16 4.19 -19.19
C GLU A 102 -22.16 3.57 -18.21
N LEU A 103 -21.89 4.30 -17.13
CA LEU A 103 -21.10 3.88 -15.99
C LEU A 103 -22.01 3.76 -14.77
N THR A 104 -22.09 2.57 -14.19
CA THR A 104 -22.72 2.33 -12.88
C THR A 104 -21.63 2.10 -11.86
N ILE A 105 -21.56 2.93 -10.83
CA ILE A 105 -20.51 2.86 -9.81
C ILE A 105 -21.12 2.85 -8.40
N THR A 106 -20.65 1.93 -7.56
CA THR A 106 -21.03 1.83 -6.15
C THR A 106 -19.95 2.46 -5.29
N LEU A 107 -20.31 3.57 -4.65
CA LEU A 107 -19.44 4.42 -3.85
C LEU A 107 -19.75 4.19 -2.36
N PRO A 108 -18.79 3.67 -1.58
CA PRO A 108 -18.92 3.64 -0.13
C PRO A 108 -19.01 5.05 0.45
N ARG A 109 -19.96 5.29 1.37
CA ARG A 109 -20.15 6.62 2.00
C ARG A 109 -18.97 7.08 2.85
N ASN A 110 -18.11 6.15 3.26
CA ASN A 110 -16.85 6.46 3.94
C ASN A 110 -15.75 6.92 2.96
N LEU A 111 -15.93 6.71 1.66
CA LEU A 111 -15.02 7.14 0.60
C LEU A 111 -15.40 8.53 0.11
N ILE A 112 -16.65 8.70 -0.32
CA ILE A 112 -17.21 9.96 -0.81
C ILE A 112 -18.71 10.00 -0.48
N ASP A 113 -19.20 11.11 0.03
CA ASP A 113 -20.63 11.30 0.35
C ASP A 113 -21.05 12.74 0.07
N ALA A 114 -22.33 12.92 -0.18
CA ALA A 114 -22.96 14.23 -0.34
C ALA A 114 -24.09 14.36 0.68
N LYS A 115 -23.95 15.31 1.59
CA LYS A 115 -24.94 15.60 2.63
C LYS A 115 -25.19 17.09 2.77
N ASP A 116 -26.45 17.46 2.90
CA ASP A 116 -26.82 18.77 3.42
C ASP A 116 -27.27 18.61 4.88
N ARG A 117 -26.45 19.12 5.79
CA ARG A 117 -26.56 18.94 7.26
C ARG A 117 -26.51 17.47 7.68
N PHE A 118 -27.66 16.79 7.65
CA PHE A 118 -27.84 15.40 8.07
C PHE A 118 -28.63 14.57 7.04
N GLU A 119 -29.20 15.23 6.04
CA GLU A 119 -29.91 14.58 4.96
C GLU A 119 -28.97 14.38 3.78
N ASP A 120 -29.26 13.32 3.04
CA ASP A 120 -28.58 12.98 1.82
C ASP A 120 -28.83 14.04 0.74
N ALA A 121 -27.76 14.58 0.18
CA ALA A 121 -27.81 15.48 -0.95
C ALA A 121 -27.36 14.74 -2.23
N ASP A 122 -27.68 15.30 -3.39
CA ASP A 122 -27.25 14.73 -4.67
C ASP A 122 -25.76 15.04 -4.91
N PHE A 123 -25.06 14.11 -5.56
CA PHE A 123 -23.71 14.40 -6.06
C PHE A 123 -23.76 15.43 -7.19
N ILE A 124 -22.72 16.25 -7.29
CA ILE A 124 -22.50 17.08 -8.48
C ILE A 124 -21.64 16.25 -9.44
N ILE A 125 -22.17 15.95 -10.62
CA ILE A 125 -21.49 15.15 -11.63
C ILE A 125 -21.06 16.05 -12.78
N LEU A 126 -19.80 15.95 -13.18
CA LEU A 126 -19.24 16.62 -14.34
C LEU A 126 -18.82 15.59 -15.39
N ILE A 127 -19.10 15.87 -16.66
CA ILE A 127 -18.62 15.08 -17.80
C ILE A 127 -17.76 16.00 -18.66
N ASP A 128 -16.46 15.70 -18.78
CA ASP A 128 -15.41 16.59 -19.31
C ASP A 128 -15.51 18.04 -18.77
N GLY A 129 -15.81 18.18 -17.47
CA GLY A 129 -15.93 19.47 -16.79
C GLY A 129 -17.26 20.20 -16.98
N LEU A 130 -18.25 19.61 -17.65
CA LEU A 130 -19.61 20.16 -17.77
C LEU A 130 -20.56 19.47 -16.79
N GLU A 131 -21.31 20.26 -15.99
CA GLU A 131 -22.30 19.73 -15.06
C GLU A 131 -23.39 18.91 -15.75
N TYR A 132 -23.69 17.76 -15.14
CA TYR A 132 -24.66 16.79 -15.60
C TYR A 132 -25.64 16.44 -14.46
N HIS A 133 -26.90 16.83 -14.64
CA HIS A 133 -27.92 16.73 -13.58
C HIS A 133 -28.87 15.52 -13.73
N PHE A 134 -28.68 14.68 -14.75
CA PHE A 134 -29.64 13.62 -15.10
C PHE A 134 -29.03 12.22 -14.90
N PHE A 135 -28.89 11.80 -13.65
CA PHE A 135 -28.37 10.48 -13.30
C PHE A 135 -29.32 9.77 -12.32
N ASP A 136 -29.26 8.45 -12.30
CA ASP A 136 -29.99 7.66 -11.32
C ASP A 136 -29.09 7.38 -10.11
N GLU A 137 -29.63 7.58 -8.91
CA GLU A 137 -28.96 7.29 -7.66
C GLU A 137 -29.79 6.36 -6.77
N THR A 138 -29.14 5.32 -6.23
CA THR A 138 -29.71 4.45 -5.19
C THR A 138 -28.87 4.55 -3.93
N THR A 139 -29.51 4.89 -2.81
CA THR A 139 -28.84 5.11 -1.54
C THR A 139 -29.14 4.00 -0.54
N THR A 140 -28.12 3.59 0.21
CA THR A 140 -28.23 2.66 1.35
C THR A 140 -27.58 3.29 2.58
N SER A 141 -27.57 2.59 3.72
CA SER A 141 -26.87 3.09 4.92
C SER A 141 -25.35 3.09 4.80
N SER A 142 -24.77 2.29 3.91
CA SER A 142 -23.31 2.13 3.76
C SER A 142 -22.77 2.71 2.45
N ASP A 143 -23.55 2.63 1.38
CA ASP A 143 -23.09 2.90 0.01
C ASP A 143 -24.11 3.72 -0.78
N ARG A 144 -23.63 4.39 -1.83
CA ARG A 144 -24.44 5.09 -2.83
C ARG A 144 -24.05 4.58 -4.22
N THR A 145 -25.02 4.13 -5.00
CA THR A 145 -24.78 3.67 -6.37
C THR A 145 -25.33 4.68 -7.35
N VAL A 146 -24.48 5.12 -8.28
CA VAL A 146 -24.79 6.18 -9.25
C VAL A 146 -24.62 5.63 -10.66
N THR A 147 -25.57 5.92 -11.55
CA THR A 147 -25.50 5.55 -12.98
C THR A 147 -25.42 6.79 -13.85
N ILE A 148 -24.32 6.91 -14.58
CA ILE A 148 -23.93 8.11 -15.33
C ILE A 148 -23.77 7.77 -16.82
N PRO A 149 -24.62 8.30 -17.71
CA PRO A 149 -24.44 8.14 -19.14
C PRO A 149 -23.33 9.04 -19.67
N PHE A 150 -22.59 8.57 -20.68
CA PHE A 150 -21.55 9.34 -21.36
C PHE A 150 -21.59 9.15 -22.88
N GLY A 151 -21.03 10.13 -23.58
CA GLY A 151 -20.92 10.16 -25.04
C GLY A 151 -19.56 9.66 -25.54
N ARG A 152 -19.50 9.42 -26.85
CA ARG A 152 -18.32 8.91 -27.59
C ARG A 152 -17.04 9.77 -27.53
N PHE A 153 -17.11 10.96 -26.93
CA PHE A 153 -15.99 11.90 -26.83
C PHE A 153 -15.64 12.21 -25.39
N ASN A 154 -16.38 11.63 -24.43
CA ASN A 154 -16.15 11.91 -23.04
C ASN A 154 -15.03 11.02 -22.51
N SER A 155 -13.98 11.67 -22.01
CA SER A 155 -12.78 11.01 -21.49
C SER A 155 -12.68 11.09 -19.97
N GLU A 156 -13.49 11.96 -19.35
CA GLU A 156 -13.46 12.21 -17.93
C GLU A 156 -14.88 12.30 -17.36
N ILE A 157 -15.14 11.57 -16.28
CA ILE A 157 -16.31 11.71 -15.44
C ILE A 157 -15.83 12.08 -14.04
N THR A 158 -16.37 13.15 -13.48
CA THR A 158 -15.97 13.66 -12.18
C THR A 158 -17.19 13.73 -11.26
N ILE A 159 -17.11 13.10 -10.09
CA ILE A 159 -18.16 13.06 -9.07
C ILE A 159 -17.68 13.89 -7.88
N MET A 160 -18.40 14.96 -7.57
CA MET A 160 -18.09 15.85 -6.45
C MET A 160 -19.12 15.66 -5.35
N GLY A 161 -18.63 15.42 -4.13
CA GLY A 161 -19.43 15.33 -2.92
C GLY A 161 -19.25 16.53 -2.01
N THR A 162 -19.76 16.40 -0.78
CA THR A 162 -19.49 17.37 0.31
C THR A 162 -18.40 16.89 1.25
N GLN A 163 -18.07 15.61 1.20
CA GLN A 163 -17.03 14.99 2.01
C GLN A 163 -16.36 13.86 1.23
N VAL A 164 -15.03 13.79 1.35
CA VAL A 164 -14.22 12.66 0.92
C VAL A 164 -13.32 12.27 2.09
N PHE A 165 -13.16 10.96 2.30
CA PHE A 165 -12.22 10.36 3.24
C PHE A 165 -12.01 11.13 4.55
N SER A 166 -12.82 10.81 5.57
CA SER A 166 -12.49 11.15 6.95
C SER A 166 -11.78 9.95 7.57
N GLN A 167 -10.49 10.06 7.90
CA GLN A 167 -10.03 9.43 9.14
C GLN A 167 -11.01 9.88 10.21
N VAL A 168 -11.60 8.95 10.96
CA VAL A 168 -12.66 9.20 11.95
C VAL A 168 -12.33 10.46 12.74
N THR A 169 -12.92 11.58 12.31
CA THR A 169 -12.89 12.85 13.00
C THR A 169 -14.35 13.16 13.21
N THR A 170 -14.87 12.60 14.29
CA THR A 170 -16.24 12.87 14.74
C THR A 170 -16.42 14.38 14.93
N ALA A 171 -17.49 14.92 14.35
CA ALA A 171 -17.95 16.29 14.56
C ALA A 171 -18.14 16.62 16.06
N PRO A 172 -18.17 17.91 16.44
CA PRO A 172 -17.73 18.37 17.75
C PRO A 172 -18.81 18.28 18.83
N THR A 173 -18.65 17.35 19.77
CA THR A 173 -19.16 17.44 21.15
C THR A 173 -17.97 17.58 22.10
N VAL A 174 -17.57 18.83 22.33
CA VAL A 174 -16.22 19.29 22.74
C VAL A 174 -15.78 18.95 24.18
N GLN A 175 -16.48 18.12 24.97
CA GLN A 175 -16.06 17.90 26.37
C GLN A 175 -15.79 16.44 26.77
N PRO A 176 -16.62 15.43 26.41
CA PRO A 176 -16.34 14.04 26.78
C PRO A 176 -15.30 13.36 25.87
N GLN A 177 -15.34 13.61 24.55
CA GLN A 177 -14.50 12.92 23.56
C GLN A 177 -12.99 13.17 23.76
N LYS A 178 -12.58 14.42 24.00
CA LYS A 178 -11.16 14.79 24.15
C LYS A 178 -10.52 14.13 25.39
N LEU A 179 -11.31 13.95 26.45
CA LEU A 179 -10.88 13.25 27.65
C LEU A 179 -10.69 11.74 27.40
N ILE A 180 -11.62 11.13 26.66
CA ILE A 180 -11.55 9.72 26.27
C ILE A 180 -10.35 9.48 25.35
N GLU A 181 -10.13 10.35 24.36
CA GLU A 181 -9.02 10.21 23.41
C GLU A 181 -7.65 10.42 24.09
N ASN A 182 -7.55 11.37 25.02
CA ASN A 182 -6.36 11.54 25.85
C ASN A 182 -6.10 10.30 26.72
N LYS A 183 -7.16 9.68 27.26
CA LYS A 183 -7.06 8.46 28.08
C LYS A 183 -6.66 7.25 27.24
N ILE A 184 -7.22 7.09 26.03
CA ILE A 184 -6.79 6.08 25.05
C ILE A 184 -5.31 6.30 24.70
N THR A 185 -4.90 7.53 24.38
CA THR A 185 -3.51 7.87 24.06
C THR A 185 -2.56 7.58 25.23
N SER A 186 -3.00 7.81 26.47
CA SER A 186 -2.20 7.47 27.66
C SER A 186 -2.05 5.96 27.86
N GLU A 187 -3.11 5.19 27.62
CA GLU A 187 -3.10 3.73 27.74
C GLU A 187 -2.32 3.07 26.60
N LEU A 188 -2.33 3.66 25.41
CA LEU A 188 -1.49 3.24 24.28
C LEU A 188 0.01 3.42 24.57
N ARG A 189 0.40 4.36 25.43
CA ARG A 189 1.81 4.58 25.85
C ARG A 189 2.24 3.71 27.02
N SER A 190 1.32 3.02 27.68
CA SER A 190 1.64 2.10 28.77
C SER A 190 2.19 0.80 28.18
N GLU A 191 3.32 0.33 28.71
CA GLU A 191 3.83 -1.00 28.37
C GLU A 191 2.79 -2.07 28.73
N ILE A 192 2.41 -2.88 27.73
CA ILE A 192 1.53 -4.04 27.89
C ILE A 192 2.46 -5.27 27.89
N PRO A 193 2.37 -6.18 28.86
CA PRO A 193 3.18 -7.40 28.86
C PRO A 193 2.99 -8.21 27.58
N ASP A 194 4.08 -8.80 27.08
CA ASP A 194 4.07 -9.62 25.87
C ASP A 194 3.03 -10.74 25.94
N GLY A 195 2.31 -10.94 24.83
CA GLY A 195 1.25 -11.95 24.73
C GLY A 195 -0.07 -11.58 25.41
N LYS A 196 -0.21 -10.37 25.97
CA LYS A 196 -1.48 -9.86 26.53
C LYS A 196 -2.03 -8.70 25.71
N ALA A 197 -3.33 -8.49 25.81
CA ALA A 197 -4.04 -7.35 25.25
C ALA A 197 -4.90 -6.68 26.35
N LYS A 198 -5.21 -5.40 26.15
CA LYS A 198 -6.11 -4.64 27.02
C LYS A 198 -7.38 -4.29 26.24
N LEU A 199 -8.53 -4.52 26.84
CA LEU A 199 -9.81 -4.00 26.39
C LEU A 199 -10.20 -2.81 27.27
N LEU A 200 -10.25 -1.63 26.66
CA LEU A 200 -10.71 -0.39 27.28
C LEU A 200 -12.19 -0.23 26.98
N ILE A 201 -12.99 -0.07 28.02
CA ILE A 201 -14.44 0.15 27.93
C ILE A 201 -14.69 1.56 28.47
N PHE A 202 -15.37 2.38 27.70
CA PHE A 202 -15.77 3.74 28.04
C PHE A 202 -17.29 3.83 27.98
N SER A 203 -17.91 4.28 29.06
CA SER A 203 -19.37 4.37 29.12
C SER A 203 -19.82 5.26 30.26
N ASP A 204 -20.95 5.95 30.04
CA ASP A 204 -21.70 6.69 31.05
C ASP A 204 -22.93 5.91 31.55
N THR A 205 -23.05 4.63 31.20
CA THR A 205 -24.25 3.83 31.43
C THR A 205 -23.96 2.39 31.84
N ASN A 206 -25.01 1.62 32.18
CA ASN A 206 -24.86 0.22 32.57
C ASN A 206 -24.65 -0.66 31.34
N TRP A 207 -23.68 -1.55 31.41
CA TRP A 207 -23.35 -2.48 30.34
C TRP A 207 -22.99 -3.88 30.87
N SER A 208 -23.20 -4.88 30.03
CA SER A 208 -22.79 -6.26 30.25
C SER A 208 -22.09 -6.74 29.00
N GLY A 209 -21.04 -7.54 29.16
CA GLY A 209 -20.39 -8.16 28.03
C GLY A 209 -19.61 -9.41 28.40
N ALA A 210 -19.20 -10.11 27.36
CA ALA A 210 -18.40 -11.30 27.45
C ALA A 210 -17.19 -11.19 26.51
N LEU A 211 -16.08 -11.78 26.94
CA LEU A 211 -14.82 -11.80 26.21
C LEU A 211 -14.30 -13.23 26.14
N GLN A 212 -13.84 -13.63 24.96
CA GLN A 212 -13.17 -14.89 24.69
C GLN A 212 -11.91 -14.63 23.86
N ALA A 213 -10.81 -15.29 24.21
CA ALA A 213 -9.57 -15.20 23.46
C ALA A 213 -8.86 -16.55 23.38
N SER A 214 -8.02 -16.74 22.37
CA SER A 214 -7.22 -17.94 22.19
C SER A 214 -6.29 -18.17 23.39
N GLY A 215 -6.45 -19.30 24.08
CA GLY A 215 -5.65 -19.64 25.26
C GLY A 215 -6.17 -19.05 26.58
N PHE A 216 -7.37 -18.45 26.59
CA PHE A 216 -8.00 -17.89 27.78
C PHE A 216 -9.48 -18.30 27.90
N ASP A 217 -9.97 -18.47 29.13
CA ASP A 217 -11.34 -18.87 29.40
C ASP A 217 -12.34 -17.71 29.19
N TYR A 218 -13.56 -18.08 28.78
CA TYR A 218 -14.67 -17.15 28.61
C TYR A 218 -14.91 -16.35 29.91
N THR A 219 -14.90 -15.02 29.79
CA THR A 219 -15.04 -14.12 30.94
C THR A 219 -16.23 -13.18 30.74
N GLU A 220 -17.16 -13.19 31.69
CA GLU A 220 -18.26 -12.24 31.75
C GLU A 220 -17.89 -11.05 32.61
N VAL A 221 -18.21 -9.86 32.11
CA VAL A 221 -17.88 -8.60 32.76
C VAL A 221 -19.11 -7.69 32.72
N THR A 222 -19.48 -7.16 33.87
CA THR A 222 -20.48 -6.11 34.00
C THR A 222 -19.87 -4.84 34.57
N GLY A 223 -20.47 -3.70 34.25
CA GLY A 223 -20.00 -2.39 34.70
C GLY A 223 -21.05 -1.28 34.50
N GLN A 224 -20.81 -0.15 35.16
CA GLN A 224 -21.67 1.04 35.09
C GLN A 224 -20.93 2.29 34.59
N ARG A 225 -19.63 2.17 34.32
CA ARG A 225 -18.68 3.23 33.92
C ARG A 225 -17.52 2.63 33.13
N ASP A 226 -16.52 3.45 32.82
CA ASP A 226 -15.26 3.01 32.24
C ASP A 226 -14.63 1.83 33.00
N LYS A 227 -14.08 0.86 32.27
CA LYS A 227 -13.36 -0.29 32.83
C LYS A 227 -12.29 -0.77 31.88
N THR A 228 -11.18 -1.25 32.43
CA THR A 228 -10.11 -1.89 31.66
C THR A 228 -10.06 -3.36 32.02
N VAL A 229 -10.03 -4.23 31.01
CA VAL A 229 -9.90 -5.68 31.17
C VAL A 229 -8.63 -6.14 30.45
N ILE A 230 -7.76 -6.87 31.13
CA ILE A 230 -6.54 -7.44 30.54
C ILE A 230 -6.82 -8.91 30.22
N PHE A 231 -6.52 -9.35 29.01
CA PHE A 231 -6.73 -10.72 28.56
C PHE A 231 -5.51 -11.28 27.84
N GLY A 232 -5.36 -12.62 27.88
CA GLY A 232 -4.32 -13.31 27.11
C GLY A 232 -4.67 -13.30 25.63
N CYS A 233 -3.72 -12.92 24.79
CA CYS A 233 -3.86 -12.82 23.33
C CYS A 233 -2.54 -13.28 22.71
N GLU A 234 -2.14 -14.51 23.03
CA GLU A 234 -0.86 -15.09 22.62
C GLU A 234 -0.93 -15.50 21.14
N THR A 235 0.10 -15.13 20.39
CA THR A 235 0.30 -15.60 19.01
C THR A 235 1.48 -16.55 19.00
N SER A 236 1.36 -17.66 18.27
CA SER A 236 2.45 -18.62 18.11
C SER A 236 2.83 -18.71 16.63
N PHE A 237 4.01 -19.25 16.34
CA PHE A 237 4.49 -19.47 14.96
C PHE A 237 3.56 -20.34 14.09
N ILE A 238 2.59 -21.04 14.71
CA ILE A 238 1.73 -22.03 14.05
C ILE A 238 0.24 -21.63 14.13
N ARG A 239 -0.16 -20.77 15.08
CA ARG A 239 -1.55 -20.35 15.28
C ARG A 239 -1.61 -18.86 15.59
N GLU A 240 -2.40 -18.15 14.79
CA GLU A 240 -2.81 -16.78 15.07
C GLU A 240 -3.67 -16.75 16.32
N GLY A 241 -3.34 -15.84 17.23
CA GLY A 241 -4.19 -15.55 18.37
C GLY A 241 -5.43 -14.81 17.89
N VAL A 242 -6.60 -15.14 18.42
CA VAL A 242 -7.87 -14.51 18.05
C VAL A 242 -8.64 -14.13 19.30
N PHE A 243 -9.37 -13.04 19.24
CA PHE A 243 -10.27 -12.63 20.31
C PHE A 243 -11.64 -12.23 19.76
N GLY A 244 -12.66 -12.41 20.58
CA GLY A 244 -14.02 -12.00 20.34
C GLY A 244 -14.61 -11.41 21.61
N ALA A 245 -15.23 -10.24 21.48
CA ALA A 245 -15.88 -9.56 22.58
C ALA A 245 -17.26 -9.09 22.16
N ARG A 246 -18.26 -9.30 23.03
CA ARG A 246 -19.64 -8.91 22.82
C ARG A 246 -20.11 -8.10 24.01
N PHE A 247 -20.55 -6.88 23.78
CA PHE A 247 -20.99 -5.96 24.81
C PHE A 247 -22.34 -5.35 24.47
N GLN A 248 -23.21 -5.25 25.47
CA GLN A 248 -24.56 -4.73 25.33
C GLN A 248 -24.83 -3.64 26.36
N LYS A 249 -25.50 -2.58 25.90
CA LYS A 249 -26.04 -1.51 26.73
C LYS A 249 -27.30 -2.01 27.44
N MET A 250 -27.37 -1.86 28.76
CA MET A 250 -28.51 -2.31 29.58
C MET A 250 -29.56 -1.20 29.80
N THR A 251 -29.40 -0.07 29.11
CA THR A 251 -30.18 1.15 29.30
C THR A 251 -30.61 1.74 27.96
N ASP A 252 -31.59 2.64 28.01
CA ASP A 252 -32.14 3.28 26.81
C ASP A 252 -31.29 4.47 26.33
N ALA A 253 -30.57 5.13 27.23
CA ALA A 253 -29.77 6.33 26.97
C ALA A 253 -28.33 6.17 27.46
N GLY A 254 -27.43 6.99 26.90
CA GLY A 254 -25.98 6.91 27.13
C GLY A 254 -25.25 6.16 26.02
N TYR A 255 -23.92 6.17 26.09
CA TYR A 255 -23.04 5.59 25.09
C TYR A 255 -22.23 4.43 25.66
N LEU A 256 -21.80 3.56 24.78
CA LEU A 256 -20.82 2.52 25.06
C LEU A 256 -19.79 2.55 23.95
N ARG A 257 -18.50 2.67 24.31
CA ARG A 257 -17.38 2.56 23.39
C ARG A 257 -16.39 1.55 23.96
N ILE A 258 -15.95 0.61 23.13
CA ILE A 258 -14.94 -0.37 23.49
C ILE A 258 -13.78 -0.26 22.51
N VAL A 259 -12.56 -0.39 23.03
CA VAL A 259 -11.31 -0.28 22.27
C VAL A 259 -10.38 -1.38 22.73
N ALA A 260 -10.10 -2.34 21.85
CA ALA A 260 -9.10 -3.37 22.09
C ALA A 260 -7.72 -2.85 21.65
N ILE A 261 -6.75 -2.89 22.55
CA ILE A 261 -5.36 -2.47 22.29
C ILE A 261 -4.38 -3.57 22.63
N GLN A 262 -3.34 -3.69 21.80
CA GLN A 262 -2.19 -4.58 22.04
C GLN A 262 -0.98 -3.96 21.34
N ASN A 263 0.20 -4.08 21.97
CA ASN A 263 1.46 -3.54 21.42
C ASN A 263 1.34 -2.08 20.94
N GLN A 264 0.71 -1.23 21.77
CA GLN A 264 0.53 0.21 21.49
C GLN A 264 -0.32 0.52 20.25
N LYS A 265 -1.06 -0.45 19.71
CA LYS A 265 -1.96 -0.30 18.57
C LYS A 265 -3.39 -0.67 18.95
N ILE A 266 -4.35 0.03 18.36
CA ILE A 266 -5.77 -0.36 18.39
C ILE A 266 -5.97 -1.53 17.42
N ILE A 267 -6.38 -2.68 17.95
CA ILE A 267 -6.65 -3.89 17.16
C ILE A 267 -8.04 -3.83 16.55
N ASP A 268 -9.02 -3.44 17.37
CA ASP A 268 -10.41 -3.28 16.97
C ASP A 268 -11.11 -2.31 17.95
N GLN A 269 -12.16 -1.66 17.49
CA GLN A 269 -12.98 -0.79 18.32
C GLN A 269 -14.42 -0.74 17.82
N GLY A 270 -15.34 -0.51 18.74
CA GLY A 270 -16.74 -0.30 18.40
C GLY A 270 -17.39 0.68 19.36
N SER A 271 -18.44 1.34 18.90
CA SER A 271 -19.23 2.25 19.73
C SER A 271 -20.70 2.18 19.34
N THR A 272 -21.59 2.36 20.32
CA THR A 272 -23.02 2.46 20.08
C THR A 272 -23.67 3.46 21.03
N GLU A 273 -24.58 4.25 20.47
CA GLU A 273 -25.50 5.14 21.22
C GLU A 273 -26.95 4.65 21.12
N ALA A 274 -27.21 3.62 20.30
CA ALA A 274 -28.54 3.07 20.07
C ALA A 274 -29.16 2.51 21.36
N ARG A 275 -30.50 2.53 21.44
CA ARG A 275 -31.27 2.01 22.59
C ARG A 275 -30.95 0.52 22.78
N MET A 276 -30.48 0.14 23.97
CA MET A 276 -29.99 -1.21 24.27
C MET A 276 -29.00 -1.77 23.21
N GLY A 277 -28.21 -0.87 22.61
CA GLY A 277 -27.31 -1.18 21.51
C GLY A 277 -26.25 -2.23 21.88
N GLU A 278 -25.85 -2.99 20.86
CA GLU A 278 -24.87 -4.05 20.95
C GLU A 278 -23.60 -3.69 20.15
N ILE A 279 -22.45 -4.10 20.68
CA ILE A 279 -21.15 -3.99 20.04
C ILE A 279 -20.53 -5.38 20.01
N ILE A 280 -20.12 -5.81 18.83
CA ILE A 280 -19.34 -7.04 18.63
C ILE A 280 -18.02 -6.60 18.01
N ILE A 281 -16.92 -6.93 18.68
CA ILE A 281 -15.57 -6.77 18.14
C ILE A 281 -14.93 -8.14 18.06
N ASN A 282 -14.23 -8.39 16.96
CA ASN A 282 -13.53 -9.65 16.74
C ASN A 282 -12.34 -9.39 15.84
N GLY A 283 -11.19 -9.91 16.26
CA GLY A 283 -9.96 -9.64 15.54
C GLY A 283 -8.88 -10.65 15.85
N ASN A 284 -7.86 -10.63 15.00
CA ASN A 284 -6.65 -11.39 15.23
C ASN A 284 -5.77 -10.55 16.17
N CYS A 285 -5.21 -11.18 17.20
CA CYS A 285 -4.18 -10.56 18.02
C CYS A 285 -3.04 -10.09 17.09
N VAL A 286 -2.44 -8.97 17.42
CA VAL A 286 -1.27 -8.48 16.70
C VAL A 286 -0.18 -9.54 16.85
N SER A 287 0.07 -10.28 15.78
CA SER A 287 1.23 -11.15 15.73
C SER A 287 2.44 -10.27 16.01
N SER A 288 3.38 -10.78 16.79
CA SER A 288 4.68 -10.12 16.97
C SER A 288 5.47 -9.98 15.65
N PHE A 289 4.84 -10.31 14.52
CA PHE A 289 5.38 -10.36 13.16
C PHE A 289 4.51 -9.60 12.12
N GLY A 290 3.51 -8.80 12.52
CA GLY A 290 2.65 -8.14 11.52
C GLY A 290 1.94 -6.86 11.99
N SER A 291 2.41 -5.73 11.46
CA SER A 291 1.73 -4.41 11.47
C SER A 291 1.56 -3.76 12.84
N GLY A 292 2.68 -3.34 13.42
CA GLY A 292 2.81 -2.29 14.43
C GLY A 292 4.23 -1.74 14.32
N SER A 293 4.43 -0.43 14.45
CA SER A 293 5.71 0.26 14.27
C SER A 293 6.74 -0.13 15.33
N GLY A 294 7.33 -1.32 15.19
CA GLY A 294 8.37 -1.85 16.06
C GLY A 294 8.93 -3.15 15.48
N GLY A 295 10.03 -3.04 14.72
CA GLY A 295 10.87 -4.18 14.34
C GLY A 295 10.43 -4.96 13.11
N GLY A 296 10.55 -4.36 11.92
CA GLY A 296 10.50 -5.12 10.68
C GLY A 296 11.59 -6.20 10.65
N GLY A 297 11.21 -7.49 10.56
CA GLY A 297 12.18 -8.58 10.48
C GLY A 297 12.77 -8.73 9.08
N CYS A 298 14.07 -9.05 8.97
CA CYS A 298 14.69 -9.42 7.70
C CYS A 298 14.32 -10.86 7.29
N LEU A 299 13.03 -11.13 7.02
CA LEU A 299 12.45 -12.47 6.82
C LEU A 299 13.24 -13.37 5.84
N ILE A 300 13.57 -12.84 4.66
CA ILE A 300 14.36 -13.57 3.65
C ILE A 300 15.73 -13.91 4.21
N ALA A 301 16.47 -12.93 4.73
CA ALA A 301 17.80 -13.16 5.28
C ALA A 301 17.77 -14.14 6.47
N THR A 302 16.78 -14.04 7.34
CA THR A 302 16.58 -14.97 8.46
C THR A 302 16.35 -16.40 7.95
N ALA A 303 15.52 -16.60 6.92
CA ALA A 303 15.29 -17.91 6.33
C ALA A 303 16.56 -18.45 5.65
N THR A 304 17.31 -17.58 4.96
CA THR A 304 18.55 -17.92 4.27
C THR A 304 19.67 -18.31 5.23
N PHE A 305 19.91 -17.55 6.30
CA PHE A 305 20.99 -17.79 7.26
C PHE A 305 20.57 -18.65 8.45
N GLY A 306 19.28 -18.96 8.57
CA GLY A 306 18.73 -19.91 9.53
C GLY A 306 18.55 -19.38 10.96
N SER A 307 18.91 -18.12 11.23
CA SER A 307 18.71 -17.50 12.53
C SER A 307 18.61 -15.98 12.40
N GLU A 308 17.75 -15.37 13.21
CA GLU A 308 17.71 -13.92 13.38
C GLU A 308 18.98 -13.38 14.04
N LEU A 309 19.68 -14.22 14.81
CA LEU A 309 20.96 -13.91 15.46
C LEU A 309 22.16 -14.21 14.56
N ALA A 310 21.93 -14.61 13.30
CA ALA A 310 23.03 -14.81 12.36
C ALA A 310 23.79 -13.49 12.15
N PRO A 311 25.14 -13.51 12.08
CA PRO A 311 25.94 -12.30 11.91
C PRO A 311 25.50 -11.43 10.71
N GLN A 312 25.11 -12.07 9.61
CA GLN A 312 24.64 -11.38 8.40
C GLN A 312 23.32 -10.63 8.62
N VAL A 313 22.42 -11.21 9.41
CA VAL A 313 21.12 -10.60 9.72
C VAL A 313 21.29 -9.48 10.74
N GLN A 314 22.18 -9.65 11.72
CA GLN A 314 22.51 -8.62 12.70
C GLN A 314 23.18 -7.41 12.05
N GLN A 315 24.09 -7.61 11.10
CA GLN A 315 24.69 -6.52 10.31
C GLN A 315 23.63 -5.66 9.60
N LEU A 316 22.61 -6.28 9.01
CA LEU A 316 21.51 -5.55 8.38
C LEU A 316 20.70 -4.74 9.38
N ARG A 317 20.44 -5.30 10.57
CA ARG A 317 19.71 -4.63 11.65
C ARG A 317 20.49 -3.43 12.16
N GLU A 318 21.78 -3.61 12.47
CA GLU A 318 22.66 -2.53 12.92
C GLU A 318 22.76 -1.41 11.89
N LEU A 319 22.95 -1.73 10.61
CA LEU A 319 22.98 -0.74 9.54
C LEU A 319 21.66 0.03 9.44
N ARG A 320 20.53 -0.68 9.46
CA ARG A 320 19.21 -0.05 9.43
C ARG A 320 19.01 0.86 10.64
N ASP A 321 19.20 0.34 11.84
CA ASP A 321 18.81 0.98 13.10
C ASP A 321 19.77 2.12 13.48
N ASN A 322 21.07 1.93 13.27
CA ASN A 322 22.10 2.88 13.71
C ASN A 322 22.54 3.86 12.62
N LYS A 323 22.32 3.58 11.34
CA LYS A 323 22.74 4.47 10.23
C LYS A 323 21.55 5.00 9.42
N LEU A 324 20.67 4.13 8.93
CA LEU A 324 19.58 4.56 8.04
C LEU A 324 18.45 5.30 8.78
N LEU A 325 17.92 4.71 9.84
CA LEU A 325 16.77 5.26 10.59
C LEU A 325 17.12 6.51 11.41
N GLN A 326 18.40 6.85 11.54
CA GLN A 326 18.85 8.08 12.18
C GLN A 326 18.71 9.33 11.28
N THR A 327 18.31 9.15 10.01
CA THR A 327 18.20 10.25 9.02
C THR A 327 16.82 10.31 8.37
N SER A 328 16.37 11.52 8.00
CA SER A 328 15.07 11.73 7.34
C SER A 328 14.96 10.99 6.00
N SER A 329 16.03 11.03 5.21
CA SER A 329 16.13 10.33 3.92
C SER A 329 16.09 8.81 4.09
N GLY A 330 16.78 8.27 5.10
CA GLY A 330 16.78 6.84 5.40
C GLY A 330 15.44 6.34 5.95
N LEU A 331 14.74 7.15 6.76
CA LEU A 331 13.37 6.84 7.23
C LEU A 331 12.39 6.73 6.05
N THR A 332 12.43 7.69 5.13
CA THR A 332 11.57 7.71 3.94
C THR A 332 11.85 6.52 3.04
N PHE A 333 13.13 6.23 2.78
CA PHE A 333 13.56 5.06 2.03
C PHE A 333 13.11 3.75 2.68
N MET A 334 13.34 3.58 3.98
CA MET A 334 12.98 2.37 4.70
C MET A 334 11.47 2.16 4.78
N SER A 335 10.68 3.23 4.84
CA SER A 335 9.22 3.14 4.79
C SER A 335 8.75 2.53 3.47
N GLY A 336 9.19 3.09 2.33
CA GLY A 336 8.83 2.57 1.01
C GLY A 336 9.40 1.17 0.75
N PHE A 337 10.65 0.94 1.15
CA PHE A 337 11.28 -0.38 1.08
C PHE A 337 10.48 -1.42 1.86
N ASN A 338 10.11 -1.13 3.11
CA ASN A 338 9.36 -2.06 3.96
C ASN A 338 8.00 -2.40 3.35
N GLN A 339 7.27 -1.40 2.86
CA GLN A 339 5.98 -1.61 2.21
C GLN A 339 6.11 -2.63 1.07
N PHE A 340 7.11 -2.47 0.20
CA PHE A 340 7.34 -3.41 -0.89
C PHE A 340 7.87 -4.77 -0.40
N TYR A 341 8.88 -4.75 0.48
CA TYR A 341 9.55 -5.94 1.00
C TYR A 341 8.60 -6.91 1.70
N TYR A 342 7.69 -6.43 2.53
CA TYR A 342 6.74 -7.29 3.25
C TYR A 342 5.60 -7.81 2.39
N LEU A 343 5.39 -7.30 1.16
CA LEU A 343 4.38 -7.86 0.25
C LEU A 343 4.78 -9.24 -0.28
N PHE A 344 6.08 -9.51 -0.45
CA PHE A 344 6.55 -10.77 -1.05
C PHE A 344 7.46 -11.59 -0.13
N SER A 345 8.13 -10.97 0.84
CA SER A 345 9.11 -11.68 1.68
C SER A 345 8.57 -12.86 2.50
N PRO A 346 7.31 -12.88 3.01
CA PRO A 346 6.80 -14.05 3.71
C PRO A 346 6.74 -15.29 2.81
N THR A 347 6.22 -15.14 1.60
CA THR A 347 6.09 -16.22 0.62
C THR A 347 7.47 -16.78 0.22
N ILE A 348 8.45 -15.91 0.01
CA ILE A 348 9.82 -16.34 -0.31
C ILE A 348 10.46 -17.08 0.86
N ALA A 349 10.32 -16.56 2.09
CA ALA A 349 10.86 -17.20 3.28
C ALA A 349 10.23 -18.58 3.55
N ASP A 350 8.95 -18.77 3.18
CA ASP A 350 8.29 -20.07 3.24
C ASP A 350 8.84 -21.05 2.19
N TRP A 351 9.10 -20.59 0.97
CA TRP A 351 9.74 -21.42 -0.05
C TRP A 351 11.18 -21.81 0.32
N GLU A 352 11.95 -20.93 0.96
CA GLU A 352 13.28 -21.25 1.49
C GLU A 352 13.25 -22.35 2.55
N ARG A 353 12.21 -22.36 3.40
CA ARG A 353 12.02 -23.40 4.43
C ARG A 353 11.63 -24.75 3.83
N GLN A 354 10.89 -24.75 2.72
CA GLN A 354 10.43 -25.97 2.07
C GLN A 354 11.48 -26.60 1.16
N SER A 355 12.38 -25.80 0.57
CA SER A 355 13.37 -26.26 -0.41
C SER A 355 14.80 -25.82 -0.05
N PRO A 356 15.65 -26.76 0.41
CA PRO A 356 17.07 -26.48 0.68
C PRO A 356 17.82 -25.97 -0.55
N ILE A 357 17.45 -26.43 -1.75
CA ILE A 357 18.07 -25.98 -3.01
C ILE A 357 17.70 -24.52 -3.30
N PHE A 358 16.43 -24.17 -3.09
CA PHE A 358 15.98 -22.78 -3.26
C PHE A 358 16.67 -21.86 -2.26
N LYS A 359 16.78 -22.28 -1.00
CA LYS A 359 17.54 -21.56 0.04
C LYS A 359 18.99 -21.28 -0.38
N GLU A 360 19.71 -22.26 -0.89
CA GLU A 360 21.10 -22.05 -1.35
C GLU A 360 21.19 -21.14 -2.59
N ALA A 361 20.20 -21.18 -3.49
CA ALA A 361 20.10 -20.24 -4.60
C ALA A 361 19.85 -18.80 -4.14
N VAL A 362 18.95 -18.61 -3.17
CA VAL A 362 18.70 -17.32 -2.53
C VAL A 362 19.96 -16.83 -1.83
N LYS A 363 20.63 -17.69 -1.06
CA LYS A 363 21.90 -17.40 -0.39
C LYS A 363 22.99 -16.92 -1.35
N LEU A 364 23.19 -17.64 -2.44
CA LEU A 364 24.15 -17.27 -3.48
C LEU A 364 23.79 -15.91 -4.11
N THR A 365 22.50 -15.65 -4.27
CA THR A 365 21.98 -14.41 -4.85
C THR A 365 22.11 -13.23 -3.90
N ILE A 366 21.81 -13.36 -2.60
CA ILE A 366 21.82 -12.22 -1.67
C ILE A 366 23.20 -11.95 -1.06
N THR A 367 24.10 -12.93 -1.03
CA THR A 367 25.42 -12.76 -0.38
C THR A 367 26.23 -11.59 -0.96
N PRO A 368 26.35 -11.41 -2.29
CA PRO A 368 27.07 -10.27 -2.86
C PRO A 368 26.45 -8.92 -2.49
N LEU A 369 25.13 -8.85 -2.40
CA LEU A 369 24.40 -7.67 -1.93
C LEU A 369 24.78 -7.35 -0.48
N LEU A 370 24.76 -8.33 0.42
CA LEU A 370 25.13 -8.14 1.82
C LEU A 370 26.58 -7.71 1.98
N SER A 371 27.49 -8.27 1.19
CA SER A 371 28.89 -7.84 1.16
C SER A 371 29.02 -6.39 0.73
N SER A 372 28.26 -5.93 -0.28
CA SER A 372 28.29 -4.52 -0.68
C SER A 372 27.76 -3.58 0.42
N LEU A 373 26.72 -4.01 1.14
CA LEU A 373 26.13 -3.23 2.24
C LEU A 373 27.08 -3.12 3.44
N SER A 374 27.92 -4.13 3.70
CA SER A 374 28.91 -4.10 4.78
C SER A 374 29.92 -2.95 4.65
N ILE A 375 30.11 -2.41 3.44
CA ILE A 375 30.99 -1.27 3.17
C ILE A 375 30.51 -0.04 3.94
N LEU A 376 29.18 0.15 4.09
CA LEU A 376 28.61 1.30 4.80
C LEU A 376 28.90 1.29 6.30
N ASN A 377 29.20 0.13 6.88
CA ASN A 377 29.57 0.07 8.30
C ASN A 377 30.94 0.72 8.57
N TYR A 378 31.76 0.91 7.53
CA TYR A 378 33.08 1.52 7.62
C TYR A 378 33.11 2.99 7.17
N VAL A 379 31.96 3.53 6.79
CA VAL A 379 31.83 4.90 6.28
C VAL A 379 30.99 5.70 7.25
N ASP A 380 31.49 6.87 7.63
CA ASP A 380 30.74 7.82 8.44
C ASP A 380 29.69 8.51 7.55
N MET A 381 28.45 8.54 8.06
CA MET A 381 27.24 8.92 7.35
C MET A 381 26.53 9.98 8.20
N ASP A 382 27.24 11.06 8.48
CA ASP A 382 26.85 12.03 9.48
C ASP A 382 25.94 13.13 8.89
N SER A 383 25.76 13.14 7.57
CA SER A 383 24.92 14.09 6.84
C SER A 383 23.90 13.43 5.91
N GLU A 384 22.75 14.09 5.68
CA GLU A 384 21.70 13.59 4.79
C GLU A 384 22.19 13.39 3.34
N SER A 385 23.09 14.26 2.87
CA SER A 385 23.69 14.16 1.53
C SER A 385 24.58 12.94 1.36
N GLU A 386 25.30 12.53 2.41
CA GLU A 386 26.15 11.35 2.38
C GLU A 386 25.32 10.06 2.39
N VAL A 387 24.29 9.98 3.24
CA VAL A 387 23.37 8.83 3.27
C VAL A 387 22.73 8.61 1.90
N LEU A 388 22.27 9.69 1.27
CA LEU A 388 21.68 9.63 -0.07
C LEU A 388 22.74 9.24 -1.13
N GLY A 389 23.92 9.85 -1.09
CA GLY A 389 24.99 9.59 -2.05
C GLY A 389 25.50 8.15 -2.00
N TYR A 390 25.79 7.63 -0.80
CA TYR A 390 26.22 6.25 -0.62
C TYR A 390 25.09 5.26 -0.91
N GLY A 391 23.85 5.59 -0.54
CA GLY A 391 22.67 4.79 -0.88
C GLY A 391 22.49 4.61 -2.39
N ILE A 392 22.51 5.71 -3.15
CA ILE A 392 22.42 5.68 -4.63
C ILE A 392 23.60 4.90 -5.23
N SER A 393 24.81 5.13 -4.71
CA SER A 393 26.02 4.45 -5.20
C SER A 393 25.92 2.92 -5.04
N LEU A 394 25.37 2.45 -3.92
CA LEU A 394 25.17 1.02 -3.67
C LEU A 394 24.07 0.40 -4.52
N ILE A 395 22.98 1.13 -4.75
CA ILE A 395 21.94 0.68 -5.67
C ILE A 395 22.56 0.49 -7.07
N LEU A 396 23.31 1.48 -7.56
CA LEU A 396 24.00 1.39 -8.85
C LEU A 396 25.02 0.24 -8.90
N LEU A 397 25.78 0.04 -7.82
CA LEU A 397 26.74 -1.06 -7.71
C LEU A 397 26.04 -2.42 -7.81
N ASN A 398 24.94 -2.61 -7.08
CA ASN A 398 24.16 -3.84 -7.11
C ASN A 398 23.50 -4.05 -8.48
N VAL A 399 22.92 -3.01 -9.08
CA VAL A 399 22.38 -3.09 -10.45
C VAL A 399 23.47 -3.49 -11.44
N GLY A 400 24.67 -2.91 -11.34
CA GLY A 400 25.81 -3.30 -12.15
C GLY A 400 26.18 -4.77 -11.98
N MET A 401 26.22 -5.25 -10.74
CA MET A 401 26.58 -6.63 -10.43
C MET A 401 25.55 -7.66 -10.92
N TYR A 402 24.25 -7.40 -10.71
CA TYR A 402 23.19 -8.36 -11.07
C TYR A 402 22.76 -8.31 -12.53
N PHE A 403 22.93 -7.17 -13.22
CA PHE A 403 22.46 -7.01 -14.61
C PHE A 403 23.60 -6.88 -15.60
N VAL A 404 24.56 -5.98 -15.35
CA VAL A 404 25.62 -5.67 -16.32
C VAL A 404 26.61 -6.82 -16.43
N LEU A 405 27.04 -7.40 -15.31
CA LEU A 405 28.04 -8.48 -15.31
C LEU A 405 27.51 -9.75 -16.02
N PRO A 406 26.30 -10.25 -15.72
CA PRO A 406 25.72 -11.36 -16.49
C PRO A 406 25.49 -11.01 -17.96
N ALA A 407 25.05 -9.78 -18.29
CA ALA A 407 24.87 -9.37 -19.68
C ALA A 407 26.18 -9.41 -20.48
N ILE A 408 27.29 -8.95 -19.90
CA ILE A 408 28.63 -9.03 -20.52
C ILE A 408 29.05 -10.50 -20.71
N VAL A 409 28.83 -11.35 -19.70
CA VAL A 409 29.15 -12.79 -19.79
C VAL A 409 28.36 -13.44 -20.92
N ILE A 410 27.04 -13.21 -20.99
CA ILE A 410 26.18 -13.73 -22.06
C ILE A 410 26.63 -13.21 -23.43
N HIS A 411 26.97 -11.93 -23.54
CA HIS A 411 27.44 -11.33 -24.78
C HIS A 411 28.79 -11.94 -25.24
N ARG A 412 29.72 -12.19 -24.30
CA ARG A 412 30.99 -12.85 -24.62
C ARG A 412 30.80 -14.31 -25.04
N ILE A 413 29.92 -15.06 -24.37
CA ILE A 413 29.61 -16.45 -24.74
C ILE A 413 29.01 -16.50 -26.14
N LYS A 414 28.07 -15.60 -26.47
CA LYS A 414 27.50 -15.46 -27.82
C LYS A 414 28.50 -15.09 -28.91
N LYS A 415 29.67 -14.57 -28.53
CA LYS A 415 30.76 -14.25 -29.46
C LYS A 415 31.74 -15.42 -29.61
N LEU A 416 31.72 -16.38 -28.68
CA LEU A 416 32.57 -17.56 -28.65
C LEU A 416 31.89 -18.81 -29.26
N VAL A 417 30.56 -18.87 -29.19
CA VAL A 417 29.68 -19.79 -29.93
C VAL A 417 29.33 -19.14 -31.26
#